data_AF-A0A7L4TGC9-F1
#
_entry.id   AF-A0A7L4TGC9-F1
#
_cell.length_a   1.000
_cell.length_b   1.000
_cell.length_c   1.000
_cell.angle_alpha   90.00
_cell.angle_beta   90.00
_cell.angle_gamma   90.00
#
_symmetry.space_group_name_H-M   'P 1'
#
loop_
_entity.id
_entity.type
_entity.pdbx_description
1 polymer ?
#
loop_
_entity_poly.entity_id
_entity_poly.type
_entity_poly.pdbx_seq_one_letter_code
_entity_poly.pdbx_strand_id
1 'polypeptide(L)'
;LLSEGRNAGERPGTIAEAQARIAETLAIVEQAVADALVVDPATPIAHTLPQGIVFDFSTAHYVRDWALPQFFFHVMTAYGILRAEGVALGKADYVAHMFAYVRPGTLPSQ
;
A
#
# COMPACT_ATOMS: atom_id res chain seq x y z
N LEU A 1 -11.57 3.62 9.31
CA LEU A 1 -10.60 2.70 8.66
C LEU A 1 -10.93 1.22 8.81
N LEU A 2 -10.67 0.55 9.94
CA LEU A 2 -10.88 -0.90 10.07
C LEU A 2 -12.34 -1.34 9.83
N SER A 3 -13.31 -0.53 10.28
CA SER A 3 -14.73 -0.75 10.04
C SER A 3 -15.15 -0.48 8.58
N GLU A 4 -14.52 0.47 7.90
CA GLU A 4 -14.76 0.73 6.46
C GLU A 4 -14.35 -0.49 5.65
N GLY A 5 -13.12 -0.99 5.82
CA GLY A 5 -12.63 -2.15 5.08
C GLY A 5 -13.42 -3.43 5.35
N ARG A 6 -13.78 -3.71 6.62
CA ARG A 6 -14.57 -4.91 6.98
C ARG A 6 -15.99 -4.90 6.44
N ASN A 7 -16.60 -3.71 6.29
CA ASN A 7 -17.99 -3.57 5.86
C ASN A 7 -18.11 -3.17 4.38
N ALA A 8 -17.00 -3.14 3.63
CA ALA A 8 -16.98 -2.68 2.24
C ALA A 8 -17.88 -3.52 1.31
N GLY A 9 -18.19 -4.78 1.64
CA GLY A 9 -19.15 -5.59 0.88
C GLY A 9 -20.60 -5.09 1.02
N GLU A 10 -20.98 -4.61 2.20
CA GLU A 10 -22.34 -4.09 2.48
C GLU A 10 -22.46 -2.61 2.15
N ARG A 11 -21.35 -1.86 2.26
CA ARG A 11 -21.25 -0.42 2.01
C ARG A 11 -19.98 -0.13 1.20
N PRO A 12 -20.01 -0.34 -0.13
CA PRO A 12 -18.82 -0.26 -0.98
C PRO A 12 -18.25 1.16 -1.15
N GLY A 13 -18.99 2.20 -0.76
CA GLY A 13 -18.61 3.59 -0.99
C GLY A 13 -18.61 3.96 -2.46
N THR A 14 -18.04 5.13 -2.76
CA THR A 14 -17.89 5.70 -4.10
C THR A 14 -16.41 5.81 -4.48
N ILE A 15 -16.13 5.93 -5.78
CA ILE A 15 -14.77 6.18 -6.27
C ILE A 15 -14.18 7.48 -5.69
N ALA A 16 -15.01 8.52 -5.53
CA ALA A 16 -14.58 9.79 -4.94
C ALA A 16 -14.12 9.61 -3.48
N GLU A 17 -14.85 8.82 -2.69
CA GLU A 17 -14.46 8.49 -1.31
C GLU A 17 -13.16 7.67 -1.27
N ALA A 18 -12.99 6.72 -2.19
CA ALA A 18 -11.75 5.95 -2.30
C ALA A 18 -10.55 6.84 -2.65
N GLN A 19 -10.70 7.77 -3.60
CA GLN A 19 -9.67 8.73 -3.96
C GLN A 19 -9.34 9.68 -2.80
N ALA A 20 -10.35 10.17 -2.09
CA ALA A 20 -10.17 10.99 -0.90
C ALA A 20 -9.39 10.24 0.20
N ARG A 21 -9.70 8.95 0.41
CA ARG A 21 -8.96 8.09 1.35
C ARG A 21 -7.49 7.92 0.97
N ILE A 22 -7.20 7.76 -0.33
CA ILE A 22 -5.81 7.69 -0.82
C ILE A 22 -5.10 9.01 -0.53
N ALA A 23 -5.73 10.15 -0.86
CA ALA A 23 -5.14 11.47 -0.64
C ALA A 23 -4.87 11.75 0.85
N GLU A 24 -5.81 11.42 1.74
CA GLU A 24 -5.64 11.53 3.20
C GLU A 24 -4.46 10.68 3.69
N THR A 25 -4.33 9.45 3.19
CA THR A 25 -3.24 8.56 3.58
C THR A 25 -1.88 9.08 3.09
N LEU A 26 -1.82 9.62 1.87
CA LEU A 26 -0.61 10.26 1.35
C LEU A 26 -0.19 11.44 2.21
N ALA A 27 -1.13 12.31 2.59
CA ALA A 27 -0.86 13.45 3.45
C ALA A 27 -0.28 13.05 4.82
N ILE A 28 -0.77 11.95 5.42
CA ILE A 28 -0.22 11.40 6.67
C ILE A 28 1.24 10.96 6.48
N VAL A 29 1.53 10.26 5.39
CA VAL A 29 2.90 9.79 5.09
C VAL A 29 3.83 10.96 4.80
N GLU A 30 3.40 11.92 4.00
CA GLU A 30 4.17 13.13 3.66
C GLU A 30 4.47 13.95 4.92
N GLN A 31 3.49 14.10 5.82
CA GLN A 31 3.69 14.80 7.09
C GLN A 31 4.70 14.07 7.98
N ALA A 32 4.61 12.74 8.09
CA ALA A 32 5.56 11.96 8.87
C ALA A 32 7.00 12.09 8.34
N VAL A 33 7.17 12.19 7.02
CA VAL A 33 8.47 12.47 6.39
C VAL A 33 8.92 13.90 6.67
N ALA A 34 8.03 14.88 6.58
CA ALA A 34 8.33 16.29 6.87
C ALA A 34 8.75 16.52 8.33
N ASP A 35 8.16 15.76 9.26
CA ASP A 35 8.51 15.76 10.68
C ASP A 35 9.86 15.06 10.96
N ALA A 36 10.57 14.64 9.92
CA ALA A 36 11.85 13.94 9.99
C ALA A 36 11.79 12.71 10.91
N LEU A 37 10.70 11.93 10.83
CA LEU A 37 10.52 10.74 11.63
C LEU A 37 11.69 9.76 11.41
N VAL A 38 12.59 9.69 12.38
CA VAL A 38 13.66 8.69 12.42
C VAL A 38 13.17 7.50 13.24
N VAL A 39 13.06 6.35 12.57
CA VAL A 39 12.69 5.09 13.23
C VAL A 39 13.91 4.19 13.25
N ASP A 40 14.34 3.75 14.43
CA ASP A 40 15.40 2.75 14.55
C ASP A 40 14.88 1.39 14.02
N PRO A 41 15.49 0.82 12.97
CA PRO A 41 15.09 -0.47 12.42
C PRO A 41 15.07 -1.62 13.44
N ALA A 42 15.82 -1.50 14.55
CA ALA A 42 15.86 -2.48 15.62
C ALA A 42 14.75 -2.32 16.68
N THR A 43 13.97 -1.23 16.63
CA THR A 43 12.87 -0.98 17.59
C THR A 43 11.91 -2.18 17.61
N PRO A 44 11.61 -2.76 18.78
CA PRO A 44 10.71 -3.90 18.90
C PRO A 44 9.25 -3.50 18.65
N ILE A 45 8.52 -4.35 17.94
CA ILE A 45 7.08 -4.24 17.66
C ILE A 45 6.40 -5.54 18.08
N ALA A 46 5.47 -5.45 19.02
CA ALA A 46 4.53 -6.53 19.34
C ALA A 46 3.30 -6.40 18.44
N HIS A 47 3.23 -7.24 17.40
CA HIS A 47 2.12 -7.25 16.46
C HIS A 47 1.05 -8.25 16.88
N THR A 48 0.00 -7.74 17.55
CA THR A 48 -1.13 -8.55 18.03
C THR A 48 -2.20 -8.68 16.95
N LEU A 49 -2.56 -9.93 16.64
CA LEU A 49 -3.68 -10.29 15.79
C LEU A 49 -4.92 -10.65 16.61
N PRO A 50 -6.10 -10.75 15.95
CA PRO A 50 -7.27 -11.36 16.56
C PRO A 50 -6.96 -12.77 17.13
N GLN A 51 -7.77 -13.22 18.09
CA GLN A 51 -7.61 -14.50 18.79
C GLN A 51 -6.35 -14.63 19.68
N GLY A 52 -5.59 -13.55 19.89
CA GLY A 52 -4.49 -13.53 20.86
C GLY A 52 -3.14 -14.02 20.32
N ILE A 53 -3.02 -14.20 19.00
CA ILE A 53 -1.72 -14.44 18.36
C ILE A 53 -0.91 -13.15 18.41
N VAL A 54 0.33 -13.23 18.88
CA VAL A 54 1.26 -12.09 18.93
C VAL A 54 2.54 -12.48 18.21
N PHE A 55 3.02 -11.62 17.32
CA PHE A 55 4.33 -11.74 16.70
C PHE A 55 5.26 -10.65 17.24
N ASP A 56 6.46 -11.04 17.64
CA ASP A 56 7.52 -10.10 18.01
C ASP A 56 8.43 -9.86 16.80
N PHE A 57 8.48 -8.61 16.35
CA PHE A 57 9.32 -8.18 15.25
C PHE A 57 10.28 -7.07 15.69
N SER A 58 11.40 -6.94 14.98
CA SER A 58 12.03 -5.62 14.84
C SER A 58 11.23 -4.80 13.83
N THR A 59 11.34 -3.48 13.86
CA THR A 59 10.68 -2.62 12.87
C THR A 59 11.06 -2.99 11.44
N ALA A 60 12.34 -3.32 11.19
CA ALA A 60 12.79 -3.80 9.89
C ALA A 60 12.07 -5.07 9.43
N HIS A 61 11.94 -6.06 10.32
CA HIS A 61 11.23 -7.31 10.00
C HIS A 61 9.74 -7.10 9.82
N TYR A 62 9.12 -6.25 10.65
CA TYR A 62 7.71 -5.90 10.48
C TYR A 62 7.45 -5.28 9.10
N VAL A 63 8.28 -4.33 8.67
CA VAL A 63 8.12 -3.70 7.35
C VAL A 63 8.32 -4.72 6.22
N ARG A 64 9.43 -5.47 6.26
CA ARG A 64 9.82 -6.41 5.20
C ARG A 64 8.87 -7.60 5.08
N ASP A 65 8.54 -8.23 6.19
CA ASP A 65 7.91 -9.56 6.22
C ASP A 65 6.39 -9.49 6.45
N TRP A 66 5.89 -8.39 7.03
CA TRP A 66 4.47 -8.21 7.29
C TRP A 66 3.85 -7.09 6.46
N ALA A 67 4.28 -5.84 6.63
CA ALA A 67 3.61 -4.70 6.05
C ALA A 67 3.67 -4.69 4.51
N LEU A 68 4.86 -4.90 3.93
CA LEU A 68 5.04 -4.88 2.46
C LEU A 68 4.25 -6.00 1.76
N PRO A 69 4.31 -7.27 2.19
CA PRO A 69 3.50 -8.34 1.57
C PRO A 69 2.00 -8.07 1.64
N GLN A 70 1.49 -7.59 2.78
CA GLN A 70 0.07 -7.26 2.93
C GLN A 70 -0.34 -6.10 2.00
N PHE A 71 0.48 -5.04 1.92
CA PHE A 71 0.23 -3.91 1.03
C PHE A 71 0.14 -4.36 -0.44
N PHE A 72 1.15 -5.09 -0.93
CA PHE A 72 1.17 -5.53 -2.33
C PHE A 72 0.14 -6.60 -2.65
N PHE A 73 -0.25 -7.44 -1.67
CA PHE A 73 -1.38 -8.34 -1.85
C PHE A 73 -2.64 -7.55 -2.22
N HIS A 74 -3.01 -6.53 -1.44
CA HIS A 74 -4.21 -5.74 -1.70
C HIS A 74 -4.13 -4.91 -2.98
N VAL A 75 -2.97 -4.29 -3.28
CA VAL A 75 -2.78 -3.53 -4.53
C VAL A 75 -2.94 -4.45 -5.75
N MET A 76 -2.32 -5.63 -5.74
CA MET A 76 -2.45 -6.60 -6.83
C MET A 76 -3.87 -7.14 -6.97
N THR A 77 -4.58 -7.38 -5.86
CA THR A 77 -5.99 -7.77 -5.90
C THR A 77 -6.85 -6.71 -6.57
N ALA A 78 -6.69 -5.43 -6.19
CA ALA A 78 -7.44 -4.33 -6.82
C ALA A 78 -7.12 -4.19 -8.31
N TYR A 79 -5.84 -4.23 -8.68
CA TYR A 79 -5.39 -4.25 -10.08
C TYR A 79 -6.02 -5.42 -10.86
N GLY A 80 -6.03 -6.62 -10.27
CA GLY A 80 -6.59 -7.83 -10.87
C GLY A 80 -8.09 -7.72 -11.12
N ILE A 81 -8.86 -7.24 -10.14
CA ILE A 81 -10.31 -7.02 -10.27
C ILE A 81 -10.61 -6.01 -11.39
N LEU A 82 -9.99 -4.83 -11.35
CA LEU A 82 -10.22 -3.79 -12.36
C LEU A 82 -9.89 -4.27 -13.77
N ARG A 83 -8.78 -5.00 -13.93
CA ARG A 83 -8.40 -5.58 -15.22
C ARG A 83 -9.39 -6.66 -15.68
N ALA A 84 -9.89 -7.48 -14.77
CA ALA A 84 -10.91 -8.50 -15.09
C ALA A 84 -12.23 -7.87 -15.55
N GLU A 85 -12.60 -6.72 -14.99
CA GLU A 85 -13.77 -5.91 -15.39
C GLU A 85 -13.53 -5.04 -16.64
N GLY A 86 -12.42 -5.23 -17.36
CA GLY A 86 -12.16 -4.57 -18.64
C GLY A 86 -11.54 -3.18 -18.56
N VAL A 87 -11.13 -2.70 -17.38
CA VAL A 87 -10.35 -1.47 -17.27
C VAL A 87 -9.00 -1.67 -17.96
N ALA A 88 -8.63 -0.73 -18.83
CA ALA A 88 -7.42 -0.77 -19.66
C ALA A 88 -6.12 -0.49 -18.86
N LEU A 89 -5.90 -1.23 -17.78
CA LEU A 89 -4.66 -1.22 -17.01
C LEU A 89 -3.63 -2.15 -17.65
N GLY A 90 -2.35 -1.87 -17.43
CA GLY A 90 -1.20 -2.63 -17.88
C GLY A 90 -0.15 -2.80 -16.77
N LYS A 91 0.91 -3.55 -17.08
CA LYS A 91 2.02 -3.74 -16.14
C LYS A 91 2.67 -2.41 -15.74
N ALA A 92 2.78 -1.48 -16.69
CA ALA A 92 3.33 -0.14 -16.46
C ALA A 92 2.56 0.65 -15.39
N ASP A 93 1.24 0.48 -15.30
CA ASP A 93 0.41 1.12 -14.26
C ASP A 93 0.69 0.52 -12.88
N TYR A 94 0.83 -0.80 -12.79
CA TYR A 94 1.13 -1.47 -11.52
C TYR A 94 2.53 -1.15 -10.99
N VAL A 95 3.55 -1.17 -11.85
CA VAL A 95 4.94 -0.90 -11.47
C VAL A 95 5.41 0.52 -11.75
N ALA A 96 4.51 1.51 -11.69
CA ALA A 96 4.83 2.90 -12.03
C ALA A 96 6.04 3.45 -11.23
N HIS A 97 6.22 3.02 -9.98
CA HIS A 97 7.38 3.36 -9.15
C HIS A 97 8.74 2.95 -9.75
N MET A 98 8.76 1.95 -10.64
CA MET A 98 9.99 1.48 -11.30
C MET A 98 10.51 2.46 -12.35
N PHE A 99 9.69 3.41 -12.84
CA PHE A 99 10.14 4.39 -13.82
C PHE A 99 11.21 5.33 -13.28
N ALA A 100 11.29 5.51 -11.95
CA ALA A 100 12.38 6.25 -11.30
C ALA A 100 13.76 5.62 -11.51
N TYR A 101 13.81 4.33 -11.88
CA TYR A 101 15.05 3.57 -12.10
C TYR A 101 15.37 3.36 -13.59
N VAL A 102 14.57 3.92 -14.50
CA VAL A 102 14.80 3.78 -15.94
C VAL A 102 16.08 4.51 -16.34
N ARG A 103 16.92 3.81 -17.11
CA ARG A 103 18.10 4.42 -17.72
C ARG A 103 17.64 5.49 -18.73
N PRO A 104 18.13 6.73 -18.64
CA PRO A 104 17.79 7.78 -19.61
C PRO A 104 18.05 7.32 -21.06
N GLY A 105 17.10 7.57 -21.95
CA GLY A 105 17.19 7.23 -23.38
C GLY A 105 16.82 5.80 -23.76
N THR A 106 16.41 4.93 -22.83
CA THR A 106 16.00 3.55 -23.14
C THR A 106 14.49 3.33 -23.24
N LEU A 107 13.68 4.38 -23.08
CA LEU A 107 12.23 4.28 -23.27
C LEU A 107 11.92 4.11 -24.77
N PRO A 108 10.98 3.23 -25.15
CA PRO A 108 10.54 3.13 -26.54
C PRO A 108 10.01 4.49 -27.04
N SER A 109 10.38 4.87 -28.26
CA SER A 109 9.66 5.90 -29.00
C SER A 109 8.23 5.41 -29.25
N GLN A 110 7.25 6.24 -28.92
CA GLN A 110 5.85 5.99 -29.31
C GLN A 110 5.68 6.00 -30.82
#